data_AF-A1CCQ7-F1
#
_entry.id   AF-A1CCQ7-F1
#
_cell.length_a   1.000
_cell.length_b   1.000
_cell.length_c   1.000
_cell.angle_alpha   90.00
_cell.angle_beta   90.00
_cell.angle_gamma   90.00
#
_symmetry.space_group_name_H-M   'P 1'
#
loop_
_entity.id
_entity.type
_entity.pdbx_description
1 polymer ?
#
loop_
_entity_poly.entity_id
_entity_poly.type
_entity_poly.pdbx_seq_one_letter_code
_entity_poly.pdbx_strand_id
1 'polypeptide(L)'
;MEDSSRCHYRPIPSQLFLVSKRISQEVSSIFYSENQFWLLYSGSNSFSVLHKLRPGTIAMIRYMRVVLHAMAKELGHYSIHGHHPTQLELIPLSPTSQPHYQDLTRDWGLACERLASCIEKSRLEMCLVCDTESTAVAEDVLAPLSSLPTLAGMSIRLSVPWNCDPETIDRGIYTELHNLAKDTSRRLTARSHNTHRKTFRFDLVPGELQRRILESTDLVAPSHICWNSEQGFVLQPDYRPGTCRLCDGVRAACCSTFPAGGTWTVQCPCWRFPSALFLVNREFNAEAHRIFWSRNKFVFSSFAEPMPVAGPFPFCPIDTVFPSLVPPRAFKHLRYLQFMFTGHHSWDRWRETVAMLMRLGDLSQLTLAIDMTEAREPALGTSNVRTEEYYASLWNKLSQLAGPFEPGHGLGTLFLYDPWPHGWTEKELALKKRWAQELVTMIMGPDYDGRSRDVEALWMRWSRPVWI
;
A
#
# COMPACT_ATOMS: atom_id res chain seq x y z
N MET A 1 -14.64 17.75 25.19
CA MET A 1 -15.26 16.84 24.20
C MET A 1 -15.66 17.70 23.03
N GLU A 2 -14.74 17.93 22.11
CA GLU A 2 -14.99 18.64 20.86
C GLU A 2 -15.57 17.65 19.85
N ASP A 3 -16.65 18.07 19.18
CA ASP A 3 -17.46 17.31 18.22
C ASP A 3 -16.65 17.07 16.93
N SER A 4 -15.78 16.05 16.96
CA SER A 4 -14.74 15.79 15.96
C SER A 4 -15.20 14.99 14.73
N SER A 5 -16.39 15.23 14.17
CA SER A 5 -16.84 14.42 13.02
C SER A 5 -17.80 15.08 12.04
N ARG A 6 -17.90 16.42 12.00
CA ARG A 6 -18.54 17.08 10.83
C ARG A 6 -17.48 17.41 9.79
N CYS A 7 -17.23 16.47 8.88
CA CYS A 7 -16.52 16.79 7.65
C CYS A 7 -17.28 17.88 6.89
N HIS A 8 -16.80 19.11 6.93
CA HIS A 8 -17.35 20.23 6.17
C HIS A 8 -17.02 20.05 4.69
N TYR A 9 -17.91 19.37 3.95
CA TYR A 9 -17.84 19.38 2.51
C TYR A 9 -18.19 20.77 2.00
N ARG A 10 -17.33 21.32 1.14
CA ARG A 10 -17.69 22.50 0.37
C ARG A 10 -18.81 22.11 -0.61
N PRO A 11 -19.94 22.82 -0.64
CA PRO A 11 -21.01 22.51 -1.58
C PRO A 11 -20.50 22.61 -3.01
N ILE A 12 -21.10 21.84 -3.92
CA ILE A 12 -20.84 21.97 -5.36
C ILE A 12 -21.16 23.42 -5.76
N PRO A 13 -20.26 24.14 -6.45
CA PRO A 13 -20.47 25.53 -6.84
C PRO A 13 -21.48 25.63 -7.99
N SER A 14 -22.74 25.28 -7.73
CA SER A 14 -23.84 25.20 -8.71
C SER A 14 -24.03 26.50 -9.48
N GLN A 15 -23.71 27.64 -8.86
CA GLN A 15 -23.80 28.96 -9.49
C GLN A 15 -22.93 29.08 -10.74
N LEU A 16 -21.78 28.41 -10.79
CA LEU A 16 -20.91 28.41 -11.96
C LEU A 16 -21.56 27.75 -13.19
N PHE A 17 -22.44 26.77 -12.97
CA PHE A 17 -23.17 26.11 -14.05
C PHE A 17 -24.31 26.99 -14.61
N LEU A 18 -24.68 28.06 -13.91
CA LEU A 18 -25.82 28.93 -14.24
C LEU A 18 -25.41 30.30 -14.79
N VAL A 19 -24.12 30.67 -14.78
CA VAL A 19 -23.66 32.02 -15.18
C VAL A 19 -23.91 32.31 -16.66
N SER A 20 -23.39 31.45 -17.55
CA SER A 20 -23.56 31.57 -19.00
C SER A 20 -23.37 30.21 -19.66
N LYS A 21 -23.83 30.06 -20.90
CA LYS A 21 -23.65 28.81 -21.66
C LYS A 21 -22.18 28.42 -21.79
N ARG A 22 -21.28 29.39 -22.04
CA ARG A 22 -19.85 29.16 -22.19
C ARG A 22 -19.21 28.69 -20.89
N ILE A 23 -19.46 29.41 -19.78
CA ILE A 23 -18.94 29.04 -18.47
C ILE A 23 -19.50 27.69 -18.03
N SER A 24 -20.79 27.44 -18.24
CA SER A 24 -21.43 26.16 -17.93
C SER A 24 -20.79 24.99 -18.68
N GLN A 25 -20.44 25.16 -19.95
CA GLN A 25 -19.74 24.13 -20.74
C GLN A 25 -18.32 23.87 -20.23
N GLU A 26 -17.56 24.92 -19.94
CA GLU A 26 -16.19 24.81 -19.40
C GLU A 26 -16.18 24.14 -18.02
N VAL A 27 -17.02 24.63 -17.12
CA VAL A 27 -17.18 24.09 -15.76
C VAL A 27 -17.69 22.66 -15.80
N SER A 28 -18.63 22.31 -16.70
CA SER A 28 -19.06 20.92 -16.89
C SER A 28 -17.90 20.04 -17.36
N SER A 29 -17.12 20.50 -18.34
CA SER A 29 -15.96 19.74 -18.83
C SER A 29 -14.97 19.46 -17.70
N ILE A 30 -14.61 20.47 -16.90
CA ILE A 30 -13.70 20.31 -15.75
C ILE A 30 -14.33 19.40 -14.69
N PHE A 31 -15.57 19.69 -14.29
CA PHE A 31 -16.25 18.95 -13.24
C PHE A 31 -16.38 17.45 -13.57
N TYR A 32 -16.89 17.10 -14.75
CA TYR A 32 -17.09 15.70 -15.13
C TYR A 32 -15.78 14.97 -15.47
N SER A 33 -14.75 15.67 -15.95
CA SER A 33 -13.49 15.02 -16.32
C SER A 33 -12.49 14.88 -15.17
N GLU A 34 -12.55 15.72 -14.14
CA GLU A 34 -11.56 15.71 -13.04
C GLU A 34 -12.07 15.03 -11.76
N ASN A 35 -13.38 14.99 -11.56
CA ASN A 35 -14.00 14.39 -10.37
C ASN A 35 -14.27 12.88 -10.56
N GLN A 36 -14.52 12.21 -9.43
CA GLN A 36 -14.91 10.82 -9.39
C GLN A 36 -16.41 10.69 -9.18
N PHE A 37 -17.07 9.88 -10.00
CA PHE A 37 -18.51 9.63 -9.88
C PHE A 37 -18.76 8.24 -9.33
N TRP A 38 -19.61 8.15 -8.32
CA TRP A 38 -19.94 6.89 -7.65
C TRP A 38 -21.40 6.56 -7.92
N LEU A 39 -21.65 5.38 -8.45
CA LEU A 39 -22.98 4.82 -8.65
C LEU A 39 -23.13 3.65 -7.68
N LEU A 40 -23.99 3.83 -6.69
CA LEU A 40 -24.29 2.80 -5.70
C LEU A 40 -25.66 2.23 -6.03
N TYR A 41 -25.74 0.91 -6.14
CA TYR A 41 -27.02 0.23 -6.23
C TYR A 41 -27.67 0.20 -4.84
N SER A 42 -28.88 0.73 -4.74
CA SER A 42 -29.71 0.74 -3.53
C SER A 42 -31.12 0.20 -3.79
N GLY A 43 -31.33 -0.51 -4.90
CA GLY A 43 -32.63 -1.02 -5.35
C GLY A 43 -33.01 -0.60 -6.77
N SER A 44 -34.24 -0.89 -7.19
CA SER A 44 -34.70 -0.62 -8.55
C SER A 44 -34.62 0.88 -8.87
N ASN A 45 -34.24 1.23 -10.09
CA ASN A 45 -33.99 2.58 -10.59
C ASN A 45 -32.79 3.33 -10.00
N SER A 46 -31.88 2.65 -9.28
CA SER A 46 -30.65 3.27 -8.73
C SER A 46 -29.80 3.96 -9.80
N PHE A 47 -29.81 3.45 -11.04
CA PHE A 47 -29.07 4.02 -12.16
C PHE A 47 -29.88 5.00 -13.03
N SER A 48 -31.11 5.35 -12.64
CA SER A 48 -31.95 6.31 -13.38
C SER A 48 -31.29 7.68 -13.56
N VAL A 49 -30.33 8.04 -12.70
CA VAL A 49 -29.51 9.26 -12.84
C VAL A 49 -28.76 9.29 -14.16
N LEU A 50 -28.27 8.15 -14.69
CA LEU A 50 -27.59 8.10 -15.98
C LEU A 50 -28.53 8.41 -17.14
N HIS A 51 -29.81 8.06 -17.03
CA HIS A 51 -30.81 8.41 -18.05
C HIS A 51 -31.22 9.89 -17.98
N LYS A 52 -31.13 10.51 -16.79
CA LYS A 52 -31.38 11.95 -16.59
C LYS A 52 -30.23 12.82 -17.09
N LEU A 53 -29.00 12.30 -17.13
CA LEU A 53 -27.85 13.01 -17.67
C LEU A 53 -27.90 13.05 -19.20
N ARG A 54 -27.48 14.20 -19.76
CA ARG A 54 -27.34 14.38 -21.21
C ARG A 54 -26.23 13.47 -21.74
N PRO A 55 -26.35 12.92 -22.96
CA PRO A 55 -25.31 12.06 -23.55
C PRO A 55 -23.92 12.72 -23.54
N GLY A 56 -23.83 14.00 -23.92
CA GLY A 56 -22.58 14.74 -23.90
C GLY A 56 -21.98 14.93 -22.49
N THR A 57 -22.80 14.93 -21.44
CA THR A 57 -22.32 14.97 -20.05
C THR A 57 -21.71 13.63 -19.63
N ILE A 58 -22.37 12.53 -19.97
CA ILE A 58 -21.86 11.17 -19.71
C ILE A 58 -20.53 10.97 -20.46
N ALA A 59 -20.45 11.44 -21.70
CA ALA A 59 -19.22 11.40 -22.51
C ALA A 59 -18.04 12.14 -21.85
N MET A 60 -18.30 13.15 -21.02
CA MET A 60 -17.25 13.90 -20.33
C MET A 60 -16.65 13.15 -19.13
N ILE A 61 -17.38 12.18 -18.57
CA ILE A 61 -16.96 11.44 -17.37
C ILE A 61 -15.71 10.62 -17.70
N ARG A 62 -14.64 10.87 -16.94
CA ARG A 62 -13.39 10.10 -17.06
C ARG A 62 -13.23 8.99 -16.05
N TYR A 63 -13.84 9.11 -14.87
CA TYR A 63 -13.74 8.11 -13.82
C TYR A 63 -15.11 7.81 -13.22
N MET A 64 -15.47 6.54 -13.21
CA MET A 64 -16.71 6.05 -12.63
C MET A 64 -16.48 4.81 -11.77
N ARG A 65 -16.90 4.87 -10.50
CA ARG A 65 -16.98 3.72 -9.61
C ARG A 65 -18.44 3.26 -9.57
N VAL A 66 -18.66 1.99 -9.88
CA VAL A 66 -19.96 1.34 -9.82
C VAL A 66 -19.90 0.28 -8.73
N VAL A 67 -20.75 0.40 -7.72
CA VAL A 67 -20.89 -0.56 -6.63
C VAL A 67 -22.27 -1.18 -6.76
N LEU A 68 -22.31 -2.40 -7.28
CA LEU A 68 -23.55 -3.17 -7.44
C LEU A 68 -23.88 -3.91 -6.14
N HIS A 69 -22.88 -4.57 -5.56
CA HIS A 69 -23.00 -5.30 -4.29
C HIS A 69 -21.64 -5.33 -3.60
N ALA A 70 -21.57 -4.98 -2.31
CA ALA A 70 -20.32 -5.01 -1.56
C ALA A 70 -20.59 -5.49 -0.14
N MET A 71 -19.84 -6.49 0.34
CA MET A 71 -20.07 -7.04 1.68
C MET A 71 -19.54 -6.11 2.79
N ALA A 72 -20.21 -6.15 3.93
CA ALA A 72 -20.12 -5.14 5.00
C ALA A 72 -18.76 -4.95 5.68
N LYS A 73 -17.92 -5.99 5.76
CA LYS A 73 -16.76 -6.04 6.68
C LYS A 73 -15.72 -4.93 6.46
N GLU A 74 -15.77 -4.25 5.33
CA GLU A 74 -14.75 -3.29 4.91
C GLU A 74 -15.16 -1.81 4.98
N LEU A 75 -16.45 -1.51 5.13
CA LEU A 75 -16.92 -0.12 5.18
C LEU A 75 -16.69 0.56 6.54
N GLY A 76 -16.25 -0.19 7.56
CA GLY A 76 -15.95 0.32 8.90
C GLY A 76 -14.83 1.38 8.95
N HIS A 77 -14.01 1.49 7.91
CA HIS A 77 -13.02 2.57 7.78
C HIS A 77 -13.47 3.75 6.89
N TYR A 78 -14.53 3.58 6.08
CA TYR A 78 -15.13 4.67 5.28
C TYR A 78 -16.44 5.19 5.83
N SER A 79 -16.88 4.70 7.00
CA SER A 79 -17.92 5.33 7.81
C SER A 79 -17.40 6.64 8.41
N ILE A 80 -16.94 7.55 7.55
CA ILE A 80 -16.63 8.93 7.90
C ILE A 80 -17.94 9.69 8.23
N HIS A 81 -19.13 9.12 7.91
CA HIS A 81 -20.40 9.88 7.95
C HIS A 81 -21.56 9.29 8.75
N GLY A 82 -21.39 8.23 9.54
CA GLY A 82 -22.48 7.72 10.40
C GLY A 82 -23.75 7.23 9.67
N HIS A 83 -23.83 7.38 8.34
CA HIS A 83 -24.78 6.70 7.50
C HIS A 83 -24.25 5.29 7.25
N HIS A 84 -24.46 4.42 8.22
CA HIS A 84 -24.42 2.99 7.95
C HIS A 84 -25.36 2.74 6.76
N PRO A 85 -24.89 2.18 5.63
CA PRO A 85 -25.80 1.65 4.64
C PRO A 85 -26.67 0.65 5.41
N THR A 86 -27.97 0.92 5.45
CA THR A 86 -28.88 0.38 6.46
C THR A 86 -29.02 -1.14 6.44
N GLN A 87 -28.48 -1.82 5.43
CA GLN A 87 -28.39 -3.28 5.35
C GLN A 87 -27.18 -3.63 4.48
N LEU A 88 -25.96 -3.56 5.02
CA LEU A 88 -24.84 -4.21 4.34
C LEU A 88 -24.99 -5.72 4.55
N GLU A 89 -25.35 -6.41 3.48
CA GLU A 89 -25.46 -7.86 3.49
C GLU A 89 -24.07 -8.47 3.76
N LEU A 90 -24.02 -9.38 4.72
CA LEU A 90 -22.82 -10.17 5.03
C LEU A 90 -22.61 -11.33 4.04
N ILE A 91 -23.49 -11.41 3.04
CA ILE A 91 -23.58 -12.54 2.11
C ILE A 91 -23.25 -12.02 0.70
N PRO A 92 -22.46 -12.76 -0.10
CA PRO A 92 -22.23 -12.41 -1.49
C PRO A 92 -23.53 -12.41 -2.30
N LEU A 93 -23.53 -11.72 -3.44
CA LEU A 93 -24.65 -11.72 -4.37
C LEU A 93 -24.92 -13.15 -4.85
N SER A 94 -26.18 -13.59 -4.72
CA SER A 94 -26.65 -14.95 -5.00
C SER A 94 -27.96 -14.93 -5.81
N PRO A 95 -28.21 -15.88 -6.72
CA PRO A 95 -29.50 -16.05 -7.35
C PRO A 95 -30.60 -16.42 -6.36
N THR A 96 -30.26 -16.92 -5.16
CA THR A 96 -31.24 -17.22 -4.09
C THR A 96 -31.93 -15.96 -3.58
N SER A 97 -31.28 -14.80 -3.67
CA SER A 97 -31.86 -13.47 -3.42
C SER A 97 -32.65 -12.95 -4.65
N GLN A 98 -33.56 -13.77 -5.18
CA GLN A 98 -34.13 -13.63 -6.53
C GLN A 98 -34.62 -12.22 -6.91
N PRO A 99 -35.45 -11.51 -6.12
CA PRO A 99 -35.94 -10.20 -6.53
C PRO A 99 -34.81 -9.17 -6.66
N HIS A 100 -33.87 -9.19 -5.70
CA HIS A 100 -32.72 -8.28 -5.70
C HIS A 100 -31.78 -8.56 -6.87
N TYR A 101 -31.46 -9.84 -7.10
CA TYR A 101 -30.56 -10.28 -8.16
C TYR A 101 -31.09 -9.91 -9.56
N GLN A 102 -32.37 -10.19 -9.83
CA GLN A 102 -32.99 -9.92 -11.13
C GLN A 102 -33.13 -8.42 -11.40
N ASP A 103 -33.53 -7.63 -10.40
CA ASP A 103 -33.62 -6.18 -10.55
C ASP A 103 -32.25 -5.55 -10.77
N LEU A 104 -31.23 -5.99 -10.03
CA LEU A 104 -29.86 -5.49 -10.15
C LEU A 104 -29.30 -5.77 -11.55
N THR A 105 -29.39 -7.02 -12.02
CA THR A 105 -28.85 -7.43 -13.32
C THR A 105 -29.57 -6.73 -14.48
N ARG A 106 -30.91 -6.58 -14.40
CA ARG A 106 -31.69 -5.82 -15.38
C ARG A 106 -31.29 -4.34 -15.42
N ASP A 107 -31.30 -3.67 -14.28
CA ASP A 107 -31.01 -2.24 -14.20
C ASP A 107 -29.55 -1.93 -14.58
N TRP A 108 -28.63 -2.83 -14.24
CA TRP A 108 -27.23 -2.76 -14.65
C TRP A 108 -27.05 -2.93 -16.16
N GLY A 109 -27.83 -3.84 -16.78
CA GLY A 109 -27.92 -3.99 -18.22
C GLY A 109 -28.26 -2.67 -18.92
N LEU A 110 -29.37 -2.04 -18.49
CA LEU A 110 -29.81 -0.75 -19.03
C LEU A 110 -28.79 0.38 -18.83
N ALA A 111 -28.11 0.38 -17.67
CA ALA A 111 -27.04 1.32 -17.39
C ALA A 111 -25.86 1.14 -18.35
N CYS A 112 -25.45 -0.10 -18.63
CA CYS A 112 -24.38 -0.41 -19.58
C CYS A 112 -24.74 0.02 -21.00
N GLU A 113 -25.97 -0.25 -21.48
CA GLU A 113 -26.43 0.21 -22.79
C GLU A 113 -26.41 1.75 -22.90
N ARG A 114 -26.86 2.43 -21.84
CA ARG A 114 -26.82 3.89 -21.79
C ARG A 114 -25.37 4.40 -21.85
N LEU A 115 -24.47 3.82 -21.08
CA LEU A 115 -23.05 4.18 -21.10
C LEU A 115 -22.45 3.92 -22.49
N ALA A 116 -22.68 2.74 -23.08
CA ALA A 116 -22.19 2.36 -24.41
C ALA A 116 -22.59 3.37 -25.49
N SER A 117 -23.82 3.87 -25.45
CA SER A 117 -24.32 4.87 -26.41
C SER A 117 -23.73 6.27 -26.24
N CYS A 118 -23.11 6.57 -25.10
CA CYS A 118 -22.69 7.93 -24.75
C CYS A 118 -21.17 8.09 -24.61
N ILE A 119 -20.43 7.06 -24.22
CA ILE A 119 -19.00 7.19 -23.90
C ILE A 119 -18.11 7.03 -25.13
N GLU A 120 -17.01 7.77 -25.16
CA GLU A 120 -15.99 7.67 -26.20
C GLU A 120 -15.00 6.53 -25.92
N LYS A 121 -14.43 5.94 -26.98
CA LYS A 121 -13.38 4.91 -26.86
C LYS A 121 -12.17 5.44 -26.08
N SER A 122 -11.62 4.60 -25.21
CA SER A 122 -10.41 4.82 -24.41
C SER A 122 -10.44 6.09 -23.57
N ARG A 123 -11.63 6.56 -23.17
CA ARG A 123 -11.80 7.75 -22.33
C ARG A 123 -12.23 7.46 -20.90
N LEU A 124 -13.19 6.56 -20.71
CA LEU A 124 -13.71 6.22 -19.40
C LEU A 124 -12.81 5.18 -18.70
N GLU A 125 -12.36 5.50 -17.49
CA GLU A 125 -11.87 4.55 -16.51
C GLU A 125 -13.02 4.11 -15.61
N MET A 126 -13.21 2.80 -15.49
CA MET A 126 -14.29 2.24 -14.69
C MET A 126 -13.75 1.33 -13.58
N CYS A 127 -14.39 1.41 -12.42
CA CYS A 127 -14.19 0.51 -11.31
C CYS A 127 -15.52 -0.17 -10.96
N LEU A 128 -15.61 -1.49 -11.08
CA LEU A 128 -16.79 -2.27 -10.74
C LEU A 128 -16.55 -3.07 -9.44
N VAL A 129 -17.46 -2.96 -8.50
CA VAL A 129 -17.49 -3.76 -7.27
C VAL A 129 -18.83 -4.50 -7.21
N CYS A 130 -18.75 -5.83 -7.23
CA CYS A 130 -19.89 -6.71 -7.07
C CYS A 130 -19.41 -8.02 -6.43
N ASP A 131 -19.45 -8.13 -5.10
CA ASP A 131 -19.04 -9.36 -4.43
C ASP A 131 -20.06 -10.49 -4.72
N THR A 132 -19.65 -11.56 -5.42
CA THR A 132 -20.52 -12.65 -5.91
C THR A 132 -20.22 -13.98 -5.24
N GLU A 133 -21.23 -14.84 -5.10
CA GLU A 133 -21.05 -16.17 -4.47
C GLU A 133 -20.33 -17.19 -5.37
N SER A 134 -20.44 -17.03 -6.69
CA SER A 134 -19.97 -18.02 -7.66
C SER A 134 -19.51 -17.39 -8.97
N THR A 135 -18.73 -18.14 -9.74
CA THR A 135 -18.26 -17.75 -11.07
C THR A 135 -19.42 -17.46 -12.03
N ALA A 136 -20.52 -18.23 -11.98
CA ALA A 136 -21.69 -18.02 -12.84
C ALA A 136 -22.39 -16.67 -12.56
N VAL A 137 -22.57 -16.30 -11.30
CA VAL A 137 -23.15 -15.00 -10.92
C VAL A 137 -22.24 -13.85 -11.37
N ALA A 138 -20.92 -14.02 -11.24
CA ALA A 138 -19.97 -13.05 -11.74
C ALA A 138 -20.04 -12.89 -13.27
N GLU A 139 -20.19 -13.99 -14.01
CA GLU A 139 -20.36 -13.94 -15.48
C GLU A 139 -21.62 -13.15 -15.87
N ASP A 140 -22.75 -13.40 -15.21
CA ASP A 140 -24.01 -12.68 -15.43
C ASP A 140 -23.87 -11.17 -15.17
N VAL A 141 -23.19 -10.78 -14.08
CA VAL A 141 -22.92 -9.38 -13.74
C VAL A 141 -21.98 -8.71 -14.76
N LEU A 142 -21.03 -9.47 -15.29
CA LEU A 142 -20.05 -8.95 -16.25
C LEU A 142 -20.55 -8.96 -17.70
N ALA A 143 -21.57 -9.76 -18.03
CA ALA A 143 -22.10 -9.89 -19.39
C ALA A 143 -22.53 -8.54 -20.01
N PRO A 144 -23.25 -7.64 -19.31
CA PRO A 144 -23.61 -6.32 -19.84
C PRO A 144 -22.43 -5.45 -20.29
N LEU A 145 -21.26 -5.61 -19.67
CA LEU A 145 -20.07 -4.83 -20.00
C LEU A 145 -19.58 -5.06 -21.43
N SER A 146 -19.94 -6.19 -22.04
CA SER A 146 -19.57 -6.52 -23.43
C SER A 146 -20.08 -5.51 -24.46
N SER A 147 -21.14 -4.75 -24.12
CA SER A 147 -21.69 -3.69 -24.95
C SER A 147 -20.86 -2.40 -24.94
N LEU A 148 -20.00 -2.21 -23.93
CA LEU A 148 -19.22 -0.99 -23.78
C LEU A 148 -18.13 -0.90 -24.86
N PRO A 149 -17.84 0.31 -25.38
CA PRO A 149 -16.64 0.53 -26.17
C PRO A 149 -15.38 0.27 -25.34
N THR A 150 -14.22 0.21 -26.01
CA THR A 150 -12.93 0.09 -25.32
C THR A 150 -12.80 1.16 -24.24
N LEU A 151 -12.49 0.76 -23.02
CA LEU A 151 -12.30 1.63 -21.86
C LEU A 151 -10.84 2.08 -21.74
N ALA A 152 -10.59 3.22 -21.09
CA ALA A 152 -9.24 3.69 -20.77
C ALA A 152 -8.57 2.78 -19.73
N GLY A 153 -9.36 2.33 -18.74
CA GLY A 153 -8.95 1.43 -17.67
C GLY A 153 -10.17 0.72 -17.09
N MET A 154 -9.98 -0.49 -16.60
CA MET A 154 -11.04 -1.27 -15.95
C MET A 154 -10.48 -2.01 -14.74
N SER A 155 -11.09 -1.76 -13.59
CA SER A 155 -10.82 -2.47 -12.35
C SER A 155 -12.09 -3.16 -11.88
N ILE A 156 -11.97 -4.40 -11.44
CA ILE A 156 -13.11 -5.27 -11.13
C ILE A 156 -12.85 -5.94 -9.79
N ARG A 157 -13.87 -6.00 -8.94
CA ARG A 157 -13.92 -6.81 -7.73
C ARG A 157 -15.18 -7.67 -7.75
N LEU A 158 -14.97 -8.97 -7.68
CA LEU A 158 -16.00 -10.01 -7.64
C LEU A 158 -16.07 -10.73 -6.30
N SER A 159 -15.15 -10.44 -5.38
CA SER A 159 -15.18 -10.98 -4.03
C SER A 159 -14.41 -10.06 -3.08
N VAL A 160 -14.75 -10.12 -1.79
CA VAL A 160 -14.04 -9.39 -0.75
C VAL A 160 -12.58 -9.88 -0.67
N PRO A 161 -11.61 -8.97 -0.48
CA PRO A 161 -10.26 -9.31 -0.06
C PRO A 161 -10.28 -10.14 1.24
N TRP A 162 -9.50 -11.21 1.25
CA TRP A 162 -9.50 -12.19 2.33
C TRP A 162 -8.93 -11.60 3.63
N ASN A 163 -9.74 -11.60 4.70
CA ASN A 163 -9.27 -11.43 6.09
C ASN A 163 -9.86 -12.53 7.02
N CYS A 164 -10.41 -13.60 6.46
CA CYS A 164 -11.05 -14.67 7.22
C CYS A 164 -10.27 -15.99 7.06
N ASP A 165 -10.29 -16.76 8.15
CA ASP A 165 -9.56 -18.00 8.43
C ASP A 165 -9.16 -18.84 7.19
N PRO A 166 -7.84 -19.03 6.92
CA PRO A 166 -7.33 -19.79 5.78
C PRO A 166 -7.82 -21.25 5.68
N GLU A 167 -8.31 -21.85 6.77
CA GLU A 167 -8.56 -23.29 6.85
C GLU A 167 -9.93 -23.73 6.31
N THR A 168 -10.90 -22.82 6.14
CA THR A 168 -12.30 -23.20 5.87
C THR A 168 -12.80 -22.89 4.46
N ILE A 169 -11.99 -22.27 3.60
CA ILE A 169 -12.47 -21.69 2.34
C ILE A 169 -11.76 -22.31 1.13
N ASP A 170 -12.57 -22.73 0.16
CA ASP A 170 -12.10 -23.20 -1.15
C ASP A 170 -11.41 -22.06 -1.94
N ARG A 171 -10.09 -22.16 -2.09
CA ARG A 171 -9.26 -21.20 -2.85
C ARG A 171 -9.51 -21.26 -4.36
N GLY A 172 -10.16 -22.32 -4.87
CA GLY A 172 -10.45 -22.52 -6.28
C GLY A 172 -11.32 -21.40 -6.85
N ILE A 173 -12.48 -21.15 -6.23
CA ILE A 173 -13.47 -20.15 -6.68
C ILE A 173 -12.84 -18.77 -6.83
N TYR A 174 -12.04 -18.33 -5.85
CA TYR A 174 -11.42 -17.01 -5.89
C TYR A 174 -10.38 -16.86 -7.00
N THR A 175 -9.67 -17.94 -7.32
CA THR A 175 -8.74 -17.97 -8.45
C THR A 175 -9.49 -17.86 -9.77
N GLU A 176 -10.63 -18.54 -9.89
CA GLU A 176 -11.51 -18.42 -11.06
C GLU A 176 -12.07 -17.00 -11.20
N LEU A 177 -12.64 -16.43 -10.13
CA LEU A 177 -13.13 -15.05 -10.11
C LEU A 177 -12.01 -14.06 -10.46
N HIS A 178 -10.79 -14.26 -9.94
CA HIS A 178 -9.66 -13.41 -10.27
C HIS A 178 -9.33 -13.43 -11.77
N ASN A 179 -9.27 -14.63 -12.35
CA ASN A 179 -9.01 -14.80 -13.78
C ASN A 179 -10.13 -14.20 -14.62
N LEU A 180 -11.39 -14.39 -14.23
CA LEU A 180 -12.55 -13.81 -14.90
C LEU A 180 -12.51 -12.26 -14.88
N ALA A 181 -12.21 -11.66 -13.73
CA ALA A 181 -12.03 -10.22 -13.58
C ALA A 181 -10.87 -9.70 -14.46
N LYS A 182 -9.76 -10.44 -14.48
CA LYS A 182 -8.56 -10.12 -15.29
C LYS A 182 -8.83 -10.16 -16.78
N ASP A 183 -9.47 -11.22 -17.27
CA ASP A 183 -9.74 -11.41 -18.69
C ASP A 183 -10.80 -10.44 -19.20
N THR A 184 -11.85 -10.19 -18.40
CA THR A 184 -12.86 -9.17 -18.70
C THR A 184 -12.23 -7.78 -18.79
N SER A 185 -11.39 -7.41 -17.83
CA SER A 185 -10.69 -6.12 -17.85
C SER A 185 -9.74 -5.98 -19.05
N ARG A 186 -8.99 -7.02 -19.41
CA ARG A 186 -8.11 -7.02 -20.60
C ARG A 186 -8.89 -6.85 -21.90
N ARG A 187 -10.01 -7.55 -22.03
CA ARG A 187 -10.93 -7.44 -23.18
C ARG A 187 -11.45 -6.01 -23.32
N LEU A 188 -11.96 -5.43 -22.24
CA LEU A 188 -12.54 -4.08 -22.25
C LEU A 188 -11.50 -2.98 -22.49
N THR A 189 -10.24 -3.20 -22.13
CA THR A 189 -9.16 -2.21 -22.34
C THR A 189 -8.39 -2.40 -23.65
N ALA A 190 -8.85 -3.31 -24.54
CA ALA A 190 -8.19 -3.67 -25.81
C ALA A 190 -6.70 -4.05 -25.65
N ARG A 191 -6.33 -4.59 -24.48
CA ARG A 191 -4.96 -5.01 -24.17
C ARG A 191 -4.69 -6.46 -24.54
N SER A 192 -5.70 -7.16 -25.05
CA SER A 192 -5.71 -8.61 -25.11
C SER A 192 -4.49 -9.17 -25.81
N HIS A 193 -3.97 -8.56 -26.87
CA HIS A 193 -2.79 -9.08 -27.53
C HIS A 193 -2.02 -7.96 -28.23
N ASN A 194 -0.99 -7.44 -27.56
CA ASN A 194 0.08 -6.67 -28.21
C ASN A 194 0.97 -7.64 -29.02
N THR A 195 0.39 -8.39 -29.97
CA THR A 195 1.08 -9.37 -30.83
C THR A 195 2.01 -8.72 -31.84
N HIS A 196 1.91 -7.40 -32.04
CA HIS A 196 2.66 -6.67 -33.07
C HIS A 196 3.76 -5.75 -32.57
N ARG A 197 4.05 -5.70 -31.26
CA ARG A 197 5.24 -4.98 -30.80
C ARG A 197 6.44 -5.90 -30.91
N LYS A 198 7.36 -5.57 -31.83
CA LYS A 198 8.73 -6.10 -31.86
C LYS A 198 9.20 -6.23 -30.41
N THR A 199 9.39 -7.47 -29.94
CA THR A 199 9.83 -7.72 -28.56
C THR A 199 11.12 -6.95 -28.34
N PHE A 200 11.13 -6.08 -27.33
CA PHE A 200 12.32 -5.34 -26.97
C PHE A 200 13.42 -6.33 -26.59
N ARG A 201 14.51 -6.34 -27.35
CA ARG A 201 15.66 -7.23 -27.15
C ARG A 201 16.56 -6.65 -26.06
N PHE A 202 16.13 -6.83 -24.81
CA PHE A 202 16.83 -6.34 -23.62
C PHE A 202 18.29 -6.83 -23.58
N ASP A 203 18.53 -8.06 -24.06
CA ASP A 203 19.83 -8.71 -24.17
C ASP A 203 20.84 -8.00 -25.08
N LEU A 204 20.36 -7.22 -26.07
CA LEU A 204 21.23 -6.50 -27.01
C LEU A 204 21.63 -5.11 -26.52
N VAL A 205 21.07 -4.67 -25.39
CA VAL A 205 21.34 -3.36 -24.80
C VAL A 205 22.65 -3.44 -24.00
N PRO A 206 23.55 -2.45 -24.05
CA PRO A 206 24.73 -2.40 -23.19
C PRO A 206 24.37 -2.51 -21.71
N GLY A 207 25.20 -3.20 -20.91
CA GLY A 207 24.91 -3.48 -19.50
C GLY A 207 24.58 -2.25 -18.65
N GLU A 208 25.18 -1.08 -18.94
CA GLU A 208 24.82 0.18 -18.26
C GLU A 208 23.38 0.61 -18.55
N LEU A 209 22.94 0.52 -19.81
CA LEU A 209 21.58 0.88 -20.19
C LEU A 209 20.57 -0.15 -19.68
N GLN A 210 20.92 -1.45 -19.68
CA GLN A 210 20.12 -2.49 -19.01
C GLN A 210 19.86 -2.13 -17.55
N ARG A 211 20.92 -1.74 -16.83
CA ARG A 211 20.83 -1.30 -15.44
C ARG A 211 19.95 -0.06 -15.27
N ARG A 212 20.13 0.99 -16.08
CA ARG A 212 19.28 2.19 -16.02
C ARG A 212 17.81 1.91 -16.31
N ILE A 213 17.54 0.99 -17.26
CA ILE A 213 16.18 0.52 -17.52
C ILE A 213 15.62 -0.16 -16.28
N LEU A 214 16.37 -1.06 -15.65
CA LEU A 214 15.94 -1.77 -14.44
C LEU A 214 15.74 -0.85 -13.24
N GLU A 215 16.59 0.16 -13.06
CA GLU A 215 16.44 1.21 -12.05
C GLU A 215 15.19 2.07 -12.26
N SER A 216 14.64 2.08 -13.48
CA SER A 216 13.40 2.77 -13.83
C SER A 216 12.15 1.88 -13.74
N THR A 217 12.28 0.66 -13.20
CA THR A 217 11.16 -0.27 -12.96
C THR A 217 10.73 -0.26 -11.50
N ASP A 218 9.72 -1.07 -11.18
CA ASP A 218 9.28 -1.34 -9.81
C ASP A 218 10.36 -2.01 -8.92
N LEU A 219 11.58 -2.28 -9.41
CA LEU A 219 12.71 -2.65 -8.55
C LEU A 219 13.10 -1.54 -7.58
N VAL A 220 12.74 -0.28 -7.87
CA VAL A 220 12.95 0.85 -6.96
C VAL A 220 11.59 1.33 -6.48
N ALA A 221 11.31 1.10 -5.21
CA ALA A 221 10.12 1.57 -4.54
C ALA A 221 10.12 3.09 -4.42
N PRO A 222 8.95 3.74 -4.55
CA PRO A 222 8.82 5.18 -4.36
C PRO A 222 8.96 5.61 -2.89
N SER A 223 9.01 4.65 -1.96
CA SER A 223 9.10 4.89 -0.52
C SER A 223 9.84 3.75 0.19
N HIS A 224 9.90 3.84 1.51
CA HIS A 224 10.42 2.79 2.38
C HIS A 224 9.62 1.49 2.20
N ILE A 225 10.33 0.37 2.20
CA ILE A 225 9.77 -0.96 2.07
C ILE A 225 9.82 -1.63 3.43
N CYS A 226 8.72 -2.24 3.87
CA CYS A 226 8.72 -3.17 4.99
C CYS A 226 8.39 -4.58 4.54
N TRP A 227 8.74 -5.56 5.37
CA TRP A 227 8.29 -6.93 5.20
C TRP A 227 6.96 -7.15 5.93
N ASN A 228 6.05 -7.84 5.26
CA ASN A 228 4.83 -8.36 5.84
C ASN A 228 4.75 -9.87 5.52
N SER A 229 4.44 -10.68 6.52
CA SER A 229 4.40 -12.15 6.40
C SER A 229 3.40 -12.65 5.35
N GLU A 230 2.27 -11.98 5.18
CA GLU A 230 1.26 -12.35 4.18
C GLU A 230 1.64 -11.95 2.76
N GLN A 231 2.62 -11.06 2.60
CA GLN A 231 2.80 -10.24 1.40
C GLN A 231 4.17 -10.35 0.75
N GLY A 232 5.16 -10.65 1.59
CA GLY A 232 6.52 -10.25 1.38
C GLY A 232 6.74 -8.74 1.48
N PHE A 233 7.44 -8.16 0.51
CA PHE A 233 7.82 -6.75 0.54
C PHE A 233 6.68 -5.82 0.13
N VAL A 234 6.37 -4.85 0.99
CA VAL A 234 5.32 -3.84 0.80
C VAL A 234 5.85 -2.45 1.12
N LEU A 235 5.16 -1.39 0.69
CA LEU A 235 5.50 -0.05 1.14
C LEU A 235 5.11 0.14 2.61
N GLN A 236 5.91 0.91 3.34
CA GLN A 236 5.63 1.26 4.73
C GLN A 236 4.22 1.90 4.85
N PRO A 237 3.37 1.53 5.82
CA PRO A 237 1.95 1.92 5.84
C PRO A 237 1.69 3.43 5.96
N ASP A 238 2.63 4.18 6.54
CA ASP A 238 2.60 5.64 6.63
C ASP A 238 2.75 6.29 5.25
N TYR A 239 3.40 5.61 4.32
CA TYR A 239 3.33 5.92 2.92
C TYR A 239 1.97 5.51 2.37
N ARG A 240 1.01 6.46 2.46
CA ARG A 240 -0.14 6.45 1.57
C ARG A 240 0.36 6.99 0.22
N PRO A 241 0.63 6.14 -0.80
CA PRO A 241 0.71 6.69 -2.14
C PRO A 241 -0.57 7.50 -2.35
N GLY A 242 -0.46 8.70 -2.92
CA GLY A 242 -1.63 9.56 -3.15
C GLY A 242 -2.78 8.70 -3.68
N THR A 243 -3.98 8.89 -3.10
CA THR A 243 -5.19 8.08 -3.32
C THR A 243 -5.23 7.50 -4.73
N CYS A 244 -4.87 6.23 -4.85
CA CYS A 244 -4.82 5.57 -6.14
C CYS A 244 -6.26 5.29 -6.55
N ARG A 245 -6.81 6.16 -7.40
CA ARG A 245 -8.24 6.14 -7.75
C ARG A 245 -8.72 4.77 -8.21
N LEU A 246 -7.92 4.03 -8.98
CA LEU A 246 -8.26 2.69 -9.46
C LEU A 246 -8.25 1.64 -8.35
N CYS A 247 -7.29 1.73 -7.45
CA CYS A 247 -7.14 0.79 -6.35
C CYS A 247 -8.10 1.13 -5.19
N ASP A 248 -8.34 2.39 -4.86
CA ASP A 248 -9.30 2.84 -3.82
C ASP A 248 -10.76 2.48 -4.13
N GLY A 249 -11.09 2.37 -5.43
CA GLY A 249 -12.41 1.98 -5.88
C GLY A 249 -12.72 0.50 -5.63
N VAL A 250 -11.69 -0.35 -5.66
CA VAL A 250 -11.81 -1.80 -5.50
C VAL A 250 -11.40 -2.24 -4.10
N ARG A 251 -10.42 -1.54 -3.51
CA ARG A 251 -9.85 -1.80 -2.19
C ARG A 251 -10.51 -0.90 -1.18
N ALA A 252 -10.88 -1.47 -0.04
CA ALA A 252 -11.30 -0.65 1.09
C ALA A 252 -10.12 -0.05 1.91
N ALA A 253 -8.88 -0.30 1.49
CA ALA A 253 -7.70 0.39 1.99
C ALA A 253 -6.63 0.35 0.90
N CYS A 254 -6.10 1.51 0.52
CA CYS A 254 -5.30 1.70 -0.69
C CYS A 254 -4.08 0.75 -0.81
N CYS A 255 -3.45 0.32 0.28
CA CYS A 255 -2.08 -0.22 0.23
C CYS A 255 -1.68 -1.28 1.27
N SER A 256 -2.61 -1.91 1.98
CA SER A 256 -2.31 -3.13 2.73
C SER A 256 -2.96 -4.30 1.99
N THR A 257 -2.11 -5.03 1.28
CA THR A 257 -2.21 -6.47 1.22
C THR A 257 -3.21 -7.19 0.30
N PHE A 258 -2.78 -8.37 -0.18
CA PHE A 258 -3.43 -9.33 -1.07
C PHE A 258 -2.96 -10.73 -0.60
N PRO A 259 -3.83 -11.73 -0.70
CA PRO A 259 -3.84 -12.52 -1.93
C PRO A 259 -5.06 -12.20 -2.78
N ALA A 260 -4.88 -12.38 -4.08
CA ALA A 260 -5.89 -12.30 -5.11
C ALA A 260 -7.20 -13.04 -4.75
N GLY A 261 -8.18 -12.32 -4.21
CA GLY A 261 -9.59 -12.70 -4.38
C GLY A 261 -10.03 -12.49 -5.83
N GLY A 262 -11.34 -12.44 -6.06
CA GLY A 262 -11.98 -12.08 -7.34
C GLY A 262 -11.72 -10.65 -7.82
N THR A 263 -10.60 -10.05 -7.44
CA THR A 263 -10.22 -8.66 -7.67
C THR A 263 -9.09 -8.53 -8.68
N TRP A 264 -9.25 -7.64 -9.65
CA TRP A 264 -8.24 -7.26 -10.63
C TRP A 264 -8.23 -5.75 -10.89
N THR A 265 -7.05 -5.16 -11.03
CA THR A 265 -6.85 -3.74 -11.34
C THR A 265 -5.83 -3.60 -12.47
N VAL A 266 -6.17 -2.86 -13.52
CA VAL A 266 -5.24 -2.50 -14.60
C VAL A 266 -4.57 -1.17 -14.27
N GLN A 267 -3.26 -1.05 -14.52
CA GLN A 267 -2.51 0.21 -14.39
C GLN A 267 -2.58 0.88 -13.00
N CYS A 268 -2.69 0.10 -11.93
CA CYS A 268 -2.54 0.70 -10.61
C CYS A 268 -1.08 1.19 -10.47
N PRO A 269 -0.82 2.51 -10.31
CA PRO A 269 0.53 3.03 -10.06
C PRO A 269 1.04 2.67 -8.67
N CYS A 270 0.23 1.98 -7.85
CA CYS A 270 0.71 1.46 -6.58
C CYS A 270 1.83 0.47 -6.85
N TRP A 271 2.98 0.76 -6.26
CA TRP A 271 4.11 -0.13 -6.26
C TRP A 271 3.73 -1.52 -5.75
N ARG A 272 4.25 -2.55 -6.41
CA ARG A 272 4.14 -3.94 -6.00
C ARG A 272 5.52 -4.56 -6.12
N PHE A 273 5.86 -5.45 -5.19
CA PHE A 273 7.11 -6.18 -5.28
C PHE A 273 7.19 -6.94 -6.61
N PRO A 274 8.16 -6.63 -7.49
CA PRO A 274 8.17 -7.13 -8.86
C PRO A 274 8.83 -8.51 -8.94
N SER A 275 8.24 -9.52 -8.29
CA SER A 275 8.81 -10.87 -8.19
C SER A 275 9.20 -11.46 -9.55
N ALA A 276 8.42 -11.18 -10.60
CA ALA A 276 8.70 -11.65 -11.97
C ALA A 276 10.08 -11.19 -12.50
N LEU A 277 10.57 -10.00 -12.10
CA LEU A 277 11.88 -9.51 -12.53
C LEU A 277 13.03 -10.33 -11.92
N PHE A 278 12.82 -10.97 -10.78
CA PHE A 278 13.82 -11.86 -10.18
C PHE A 278 13.84 -13.26 -10.81
N LEU A 279 12.87 -13.59 -11.65
CA LEU A 279 12.66 -14.94 -12.20
C LEU A 279 12.99 -15.06 -13.70
N VAL A 280 13.54 -14.01 -14.32
CA VAL A 280 13.82 -13.99 -15.78
C VAL A 280 14.97 -14.93 -16.14
N ASN A 281 16.16 -14.68 -15.63
CA ASN A 281 17.35 -15.54 -15.78
C ASN A 281 18.38 -15.20 -14.68
N ARG A 282 19.52 -15.91 -14.63
CA ARG A 282 20.54 -15.74 -13.58
C ARG A 282 21.20 -14.36 -13.55
N GLU A 283 21.54 -13.81 -14.71
CA GLU A 283 22.20 -12.50 -14.82
C GLU A 283 21.24 -11.38 -14.43
N PHE A 284 20.01 -11.44 -14.95
CA PHE A 284 18.93 -10.51 -14.63
C PHE A 284 18.55 -10.58 -13.15
N ASN A 285 18.47 -11.78 -12.57
CA ASN A 285 18.26 -11.98 -11.14
C ASN A 285 19.36 -11.30 -10.30
N ALA A 286 20.62 -11.47 -10.67
CA ALA A 286 21.74 -10.86 -9.96
C ALA A 286 21.68 -9.32 -10.01
N GLU A 287 21.37 -8.75 -11.17
CA GLU A 287 21.23 -7.30 -11.35
C GLU A 287 19.99 -6.74 -10.64
N ALA A 288 18.86 -7.47 -10.70
CA ALA A 288 17.64 -7.13 -9.96
C ALA A 288 17.89 -7.11 -8.45
N HIS A 289 18.59 -8.11 -7.90
CA HIS A 289 19.00 -8.09 -6.50
C HIS A 289 19.94 -6.93 -6.18
N ARG A 290 20.94 -6.66 -7.03
CA ARG A 290 21.85 -5.53 -6.85
C ARG A 290 21.08 -4.22 -6.74
N ILE A 291 20.16 -3.96 -7.67
CA ILE A 291 19.35 -2.73 -7.71
C ILE A 291 18.39 -2.68 -6.52
N PHE A 292 17.60 -3.73 -6.31
CA PHE A 292 16.58 -3.76 -5.27
C PHE A 292 17.17 -3.51 -3.88
N TRP A 293 18.28 -4.16 -3.54
CA TRP A 293 18.88 -4.02 -2.21
C TRP A 293 19.70 -2.73 -2.03
N SER A 294 20.19 -2.12 -3.12
CA SER A 294 21.00 -0.89 -3.05
C SER A 294 20.24 0.40 -3.24
N ARG A 295 19.06 0.37 -3.86
CA ARG A 295 18.27 1.57 -4.18
C ARG A 295 17.06 1.75 -3.28
N ASN A 296 16.65 0.71 -2.55
CA ASN A 296 15.53 0.79 -1.62
C ASN A 296 16.00 1.01 -0.18
N LYS A 297 15.05 1.53 0.60
CA LYS A 297 15.18 1.71 2.03
C LYS A 297 14.31 0.69 2.71
N PHE A 298 14.90 -0.19 3.53
CA PHE A 298 14.15 -1.25 4.18
C PHE A 298 13.88 -0.91 5.64
N VAL A 299 12.66 -1.15 6.08
CA VAL A 299 12.18 -0.91 7.44
C VAL A 299 11.67 -2.25 7.99
N PHE A 300 12.28 -2.71 9.07
CA PHE A 300 11.91 -3.94 9.75
C PHE A 300 11.28 -3.58 11.08
N SER A 301 9.97 -3.79 11.21
CA SER A 301 9.29 -3.72 12.50
C SER A 301 9.18 -5.11 13.10
N SER A 302 9.38 -5.20 14.40
CA SER A 302 9.19 -6.43 15.19
C SER A 302 7.72 -6.79 15.45
N PHE A 303 6.77 -5.99 14.96
CA PHE A 303 5.35 -6.13 15.31
C PHE A 303 4.57 -7.25 14.65
N ALA A 304 5.14 -8.02 13.73
CA ALA A 304 4.32 -9.02 13.07
C ALA A 304 4.00 -10.13 14.10
N GLU A 305 2.76 -10.24 14.57
CA GLU A 305 2.30 -11.47 15.23
C GLU A 305 2.40 -12.63 14.23
N PRO A 306 2.71 -13.88 14.67
CA PRO A 306 2.86 -15.06 13.83
C PRO A 306 1.64 -15.29 12.94
N MET A 307 1.65 -14.68 11.77
CA MET A 307 0.66 -14.84 10.73
C MET A 307 1.22 -15.81 9.69
N PRO A 308 0.49 -16.88 9.34
CA PRO A 308 0.93 -17.82 8.32
C PRO A 308 1.20 -17.09 7.00
N VAL A 309 2.38 -17.34 6.43
CA VAL A 309 2.81 -16.71 5.17
C VAL A 309 1.93 -17.18 4.02
N ALA A 310 1.23 -16.25 3.36
CA ALA A 310 0.45 -16.50 2.16
C ALA A 310 1.22 -16.00 0.91
N GLY A 311 2.15 -16.79 0.37
CA GLY A 311 2.87 -16.36 -0.83
C GLY A 311 3.96 -17.31 -1.32
N PRO A 312 4.70 -16.93 -2.40
CA PRO A 312 5.80 -17.74 -2.96
C PRO A 312 7.07 -17.71 -2.10
N PHE A 313 7.06 -16.99 -0.98
CA PHE A 313 8.19 -16.93 -0.07
C PHE A 313 8.14 -18.11 0.91
N PRO A 314 9.28 -18.71 1.25
CA PRO A 314 9.32 -19.76 2.26
C PRO A 314 8.71 -19.25 3.57
N PHE A 315 8.00 -20.13 4.28
CA PHE A 315 7.52 -19.83 5.63
C PHE A 315 8.70 -19.34 6.45
N CYS A 316 8.63 -18.08 6.86
CA CYS A 316 9.64 -17.45 7.67
C CYS A 316 9.01 -17.22 9.04
N PRO A 317 9.42 -17.96 10.08
CA PRO A 317 9.10 -17.58 11.45
C PRO A 317 9.44 -16.10 11.60
N ILE A 318 8.47 -15.28 12.02
CA ILE A 318 8.57 -13.81 12.17
C ILE A 318 9.83 -13.37 12.91
N ASP A 319 10.17 -14.26 13.80
CA ASP A 319 11.29 -14.30 14.62
C ASP A 319 12.63 -14.24 13.85
N THR A 320 12.78 -14.84 12.68
CA THR A 320 14.03 -14.97 11.91
C THR A 320 14.07 -14.13 10.63
N VAL A 321 13.21 -13.11 10.53
CA VAL A 321 12.86 -12.48 9.25
C VAL A 321 14.06 -11.86 8.53
N PHE A 322 14.77 -10.90 9.12
CA PHE A 322 15.81 -10.20 8.35
C PHE A 322 16.94 -11.12 7.81
N PRO A 323 17.58 -11.98 8.63
CA PRO A 323 18.60 -12.94 8.18
C PRO A 323 18.17 -13.84 7.03
N SER A 324 16.92 -14.30 7.08
CA SER A 324 16.40 -15.31 6.15
C SER A 324 15.81 -14.68 4.89
N LEU A 325 15.38 -13.42 4.96
CA LEU A 325 14.86 -12.68 3.81
C LEU A 325 15.93 -12.15 2.86
N VAL A 326 17.07 -11.71 3.41
CA VAL A 326 18.14 -11.13 2.59
C VAL A 326 19.03 -12.26 2.09
N PRO A 327 19.11 -12.51 0.78
CA PRO A 327 20.06 -13.51 0.27
C PRO A 327 21.49 -13.14 0.71
N PRO A 328 22.36 -14.09 1.10
CA PRO A 328 23.71 -13.79 1.58
C PRO A 328 24.53 -12.87 0.65
N ARG A 329 24.33 -13.01 -0.67
CA ARG A 329 25.01 -12.20 -1.69
C ARG A 329 24.49 -10.75 -1.79
N ALA A 330 23.31 -10.48 -1.24
CA ALA A 330 22.67 -9.17 -1.27
C ALA A 330 23.09 -8.26 -0.11
N PHE A 331 23.65 -8.79 0.98
CA PHE A 331 24.08 -7.99 2.14
C PHE A 331 25.03 -6.86 1.77
N LYS A 332 26.03 -7.12 0.91
CA LYS A 332 26.96 -6.09 0.40
C LYS A 332 26.30 -4.96 -0.40
N HIS A 333 25.07 -5.18 -0.87
CA HIS A 333 24.31 -4.18 -1.64
C HIS A 333 23.43 -3.30 -0.76
N LEU A 334 23.21 -3.66 0.51
CA LEU A 334 22.39 -2.85 1.42
C LEU A 334 22.99 -1.46 1.61
N ARG A 335 22.15 -0.43 1.47
CA ARG A 335 22.53 0.97 1.66
C ARG A 335 21.74 1.68 2.74
N TYR A 336 20.53 1.20 3.04
CA TYR A 336 19.70 1.76 4.10
C TYR A 336 18.87 0.66 4.77
N LEU A 337 19.00 0.55 6.09
CA LEU A 337 18.20 -0.32 6.94
C LEU A 337 17.66 0.48 8.12
N GLN A 338 16.39 0.28 8.45
CA GLN A 338 15.76 0.80 9.66
C GLN A 338 15.17 -0.37 10.45
N PHE A 339 15.45 -0.41 11.74
CA PHE A 339 14.85 -1.38 12.66
C PHE A 339 13.93 -0.64 13.62
N MET A 340 12.64 -1.00 13.64
CA MET A 340 11.68 -0.48 14.60
C MET A 340 11.58 -1.44 15.78
N PHE A 341 11.90 -0.95 16.97
CA PHE A 341 11.92 -1.71 18.20
C PHE A 341 10.64 -1.51 19.04
N THR A 342 9.96 -2.61 19.33
CA THR A 342 8.67 -2.74 20.00
C THR A 342 8.78 -3.60 21.28
N GLY A 343 9.68 -3.28 22.21
CA GLY A 343 9.67 -3.78 23.62
C GLY A 343 9.88 -5.28 23.92
N HIS A 344 9.55 -6.21 23.01
CA HIS A 344 9.51 -7.67 23.22
C HIS A 344 10.57 -8.46 22.43
N HIS A 345 11.70 -7.83 22.11
CA HIS A 345 12.68 -8.43 21.20
C HIS A 345 13.47 -9.58 21.80
N SER A 346 13.74 -10.58 20.97
CA SER A 346 14.86 -11.50 21.17
C SER A 346 16.17 -10.79 20.80
N TRP A 347 16.88 -10.29 21.82
CA TRP A 347 18.22 -9.70 21.68
C TRP A 347 19.21 -10.61 20.93
N ASP A 348 19.07 -11.93 21.07
CA ASP A 348 19.90 -12.90 20.35
C ASP A 348 19.83 -12.74 18.84
N ARG A 349 18.67 -12.38 18.30
CA ARG A 349 18.49 -12.24 16.85
C ARG A 349 18.95 -10.90 16.33
N TRP A 350 18.87 -9.87 17.18
CA TRP A 350 19.57 -8.63 16.90
C TRP A 350 21.07 -8.89 16.78
N ARG A 351 21.67 -9.65 17.72
CA ARG A 351 23.07 -10.06 17.64
C ARG A 351 23.38 -10.81 16.35
N GLU A 352 22.55 -11.79 15.98
CA GLU A 352 22.73 -12.55 14.75
C GLU A 352 22.66 -11.64 13.50
N THR A 353 21.69 -10.73 13.47
CA THR A 353 21.51 -9.75 12.40
C THR A 353 22.74 -8.86 12.25
N VAL A 354 23.23 -8.28 13.34
CA VAL A 354 24.45 -7.45 13.33
C VAL A 354 25.66 -8.27 12.92
N ALA A 355 25.81 -9.49 13.42
CA ALA A 355 26.91 -10.37 13.04
C ALA A 355 26.94 -10.67 11.53
N MET A 356 25.78 -10.87 10.89
CA MET A 356 25.74 -11.01 9.43
C MET A 356 25.99 -9.72 8.67
N LEU A 357 25.51 -8.57 9.18
CA LEU A 357 25.82 -7.28 8.59
C LEU A 357 27.34 -7.03 8.61
N MET A 358 28.00 -7.33 9.73
CA MET A 358 29.46 -7.24 9.85
C MET A 358 30.19 -8.23 8.94
N ARG A 359 29.69 -9.46 8.83
CA ARG A 359 30.36 -10.51 8.05
C ARG A 359 30.17 -10.37 6.53
N LEU A 360 28.99 -9.94 6.09
CA LEU A 360 28.57 -10.02 4.68
C LEU A 360 28.24 -8.66 4.07
N GLY A 361 28.00 -7.64 4.90
CA GLY A 361 27.63 -6.30 4.48
C GLY A 361 28.83 -5.43 4.13
N ASP A 362 28.55 -4.34 3.42
CA ASP A 362 29.50 -3.24 3.23
C ASP A 362 29.09 -2.11 4.21
N LEU A 363 29.56 -2.23 5.46
CA LEU A 363 29.16 -1.34 6.53
C LEU A 363 29.48 0.12 6.21
N SER A 364 30.59 0.39 5.51
CA SER A 364 31.03 1.74 5.11
C SER A 364 30.01 2.49 4.24
N GLN A 365 29.16 1.76 3.53
CA GLN A 365 28.11 2.30 2.66
C GLN A 365 26.71 2.16 3.28
N LEU A 366 26.60 1.52 4.44
CA LEU A 366 25.33 1.25 5.11
C LEU A 366 24.92 2.43 5.99
N THR A 367 23.73 2.95 5.71
CA THR A 367 22.98 3.76 6.65
C THR A 367 22.13 2.85 7.53
N LEU A 368 22.39 2.85 8.84
CA LEU A 368 21.60 2.13 9.82
C LEU A 368 20.75 3.12 10.62
N ALA A 369 19.45 2.87 10.68
CA ALA A 369 18.50 3.57 11.51
C ALA A 369 17.95 2.60 12.56
N ILE A 370 17.97 3.03 13.81
CA ILE A 370 17.38 2.29 14.94
C ILE A 370 16.26 3.17 15.45
N ASP A 371 15.04 2.73 15.26
CA ASP A 371 13.83 3.43 15.65
C ASP A 371 13.24 2.76 16.88
N MET A 372 13.27 3.45 17.99
CA MET A 372 12.80 2.93 19.26
C MET A 372 11.37 3.37 19.52
N THR A 373 10.70 4.01 18.54
CA THR A 373 9.48 4.79 18.77
C THR A 373 8.28 3.99 19.28
N GLU A 374 8.27 2.70 18.99
CA GLU A 374 7.16 1.83 19.33
C GLU A 374 7.39 1.05 20.63
N ALA A 375 8.54 1.24 21.30
CA ALA A 375 8.81 0.69 22.63
C ALA A 375 7.99 1.37 23.74
N ARG A 376 6.98 2.18 23.40
CA ARG A 376 5.99 2.66 24.37
C ARG A 376 5.28 1.45 24.94
N GLU A 377 5.53 1.17 26.21
CA GLU A 377 4.54 0.47 27.03
C GLU A 377 3.21 1.17 26.81
N PRO A 378 2.11 0.42 26.54
CA PRO A 378 0.79 1.01 26.37
C PRO A 378 0.58 1.94 27.55
N ALA A 379 0.26 3.20 27.26
CA ALA A 379 0.13 4.25 28.25
C ALA A 379 -0.88 3.83 29.33
N LEU A 380 -0.40 3.12 30.35
CA LEU A 380 -1.11 2.89 31.59
C LEU A 380 -1.29 4.28 32.15
N GLY A 381 -2.53 4.76 32.10
CA GLY A 381 -2.94 6.16 32.24
C GLY A 381 -2.77 6.75 33.63
N THR A 382 -1.60 6.57 34.24
CA THR A 382 -1.26 7.14 35.54
C THR A 382 0.08 7.86 35.43
N SER A 383 0.15 9.00 36.08
CA SER A 383 1.31 9.90 36.20
C SER A 383 2.45 9.22 36.97
N ASN A 384 2.99 8.12 36.43
CA ASN A 384 4.09 7.41 37.04
C ASN A 384 5.31 8.31 36.93
N VAL A 385 5.73 8.85 38.07
CA VAL A 385 7.01 9.50 38.24
C VAL A 385 8.08 8.55 37.70
N ARG A 386 8.83 8.98 36.68
CA ARG A 386 9.93 8.19 36.12
C ARG A 386 11.01 8.09 37.19
N THR A 387 11.28 6.88 37.66
CA THR A 387 12.30 6.61 38.68
C THR A 387 13.68 6.44 38.03
N GLU A 388 14.76 6.59 38.80
CA GLU A 388 16.13 6.28 38.34
C GLU A 388 16.24 4.82 37.83
N GLU A 389 15.48 3.88 38.42
CA GLU A 389 15.39 2.49 37.96
C GLU A 389 14.82 2.36 36.54
N TYR A 390 13.84 3.20 36.18
CA TYR A 390 13.32 3.25 34.82
C TYR A 390 14.41 3.65 33.82
N TYR A 391 15.19 4.70 34.13
CA TYR A 391 16.29 5.13 33.26
C TYR A 391 17.41 4.09 33.19
N ALA A 392 17.76 3.44 34.29
CA ALA A 392 18.75 2.37 34.29
C ALA A 392 18.31 1.17 33.42
N SER A 393 17.04 0.77 33.53
CA SER A 393 16.44 -0.29 32.71
C SER A 393 16.44 0.10 31.23
N LEU A 394 16.05 1.33 30.90
CA LEU A 394 16.07 1.83 29.53
C LEU A 394 17.49 1.87 28.96
N TRP A 395 18.46 2.39 29.72
CA TRP A 395 19.87 2.40 29.31
C TRP A 395 20.41 1.00 29.08
N ASN A 396 20.08 0.03 29.94
CA ASN A 396 20.49 -1.36 29.76
C ASN A 396 19.92 -1.99 28.47
N LYS A 397 18.70 -1.62 28.08
CA LYS A 397 18.13 -2.03 26.78
C LYS A 397 18.86 -1.35 25.62
N LEU A 398 19.16 -0.06 25.75
CA LEU A 398 19.90 0.71 24.75
C LEU A 398 21.33 0.19 24.54
N SER A 399 22.06 -0.10 25.62
CA SER A 399 23.43 -0.61 25.53
C SER A 399 23.49 -2.00 24.90
N GLN A 400 22.46 -2.83 25.11
CA GLN A 400 22.32 -4.12 24.41
C GLN A 400 22.11 -3.98 22.90
N LEU A 401 21.57 -2.85 22.41
CA LEU A 401 21.53 -2.56 20.97
C LEU A 401 22.92 -2.32 20.40
N ALA A 402 23.77 -1.61 21.15
CA ALA A 402 25.11 -1.23 20.71
C ALA A 402 26.13 -2.37 20.86
N GLY A 403 26.00 -3.20 21.90
CA GLY A 403 26.96 -4.25 22.25
C GLY A 403 27.40 -5.20 21.11
N PRO A 404 26.54 -5.56 20.13
CA PRO A 404 26.95 -6.43 19.02
C PRO A 404 27.85 -5.76 17.99
N PHE A 405 27.93 -4.42 17.97
CA PHE A 405 28.86 -3.71 17.12
C PHE A 405 30.23 -3.67 17.80
N GLU A 406 31.22 -4.28 17.16
CA GLU A 406 32.60 -4.05 17.55
C GLU A 406 32.99 -2.59 17.18
N PRO A 407 33.67 -1.85 18.07
CA PRO A 407 34.12 -0.51 17.76
C PRO A 407 35.01 -0.50 16.50
N GLY A 408 34.75 0.43 15.58
CA GLY A 408 35.65 0.68 14.44
C GLY A 408 35.30 0.00 13.12
N HIS A 409 34.23 -0.80 13.03
CA HIS A 409 33.78 -1.38 11.75
C HIS A 409 33.04 -0.39 10.84
N GLY A 410 32.97 0.88 11.24
CA GLY A 410 32.71 2.03 10.36
C GLY A 410 31.43 1.91 9.56
N LEU A 411 30.26 1.95 10.22
CA LEU A 411 29.01 2.19 9.50
C LEU A 411 29.12 3.50 8.70
N GLY A 412 28.49 3.53 7.54
CA GLY A 412 28.43 4.72 6.71
C GLY A 412 27.71 5.84 7.44
N THR A 413 26.56 5.56 8.05
CA THR A 413 25.79 6.53 8.86
C THR A 413 24.92 5.79 9.87
N LEU A 414 24.77 6.36 11.06
CA LEU A 414 23.90 5.85 12.12
C LEU A 414 22.85 6.89 12.51
N PHE A 415 21.58 6.49 12.53
CA PHE A 415 20.45 7.26 13.04
C PHE A 415 19.81 6.53 14.22
N LEU A 416 19.53 7.26 15.30
CA LEU A 416 18.80 6.76 16.45
C LEU A 416 17.50 7.58 16.58
N TYR A 417 16.36 6.98 16.25
CA TYR A 417 15.02 7.54 16.47
C TYR A 417 14.43 6.98 17.75
N ASP A 418 13.59 7.77 18.41
CA ASP A 418 13.27 7.53 19.80
C ASP A 418 11.92 8.17 20.16
N PRO A 419 10.95 7.45 20.81
CA PRO A 419 9.59 7.94 21.00
C PRO A 419 9.52 8.79 22.23
N TRP A 420 10.17 9.92 22.19
CA TRP A 420 10.20 10.69 23.41
C TRP A 420 8.84 11.34 23.63
N PRO A 421 8.21 11.08 24.79
CA PRO A 421 6.94 11.69 25.13
C PRO A 421 7.10 13.21 25.26
N HIS A 422 6.05 13.93 24.85
CA HIS A 422 5.91 15.34 25.17
C HIS A 422 6.08 15.54 26.69
N GLY A 423 6.90 16.51 27.10
CA GLY A 423 7.06 16.90 28.52
C GLY A 423 8.30 16.36 29.25
N TRP A 424 9.45 16.24 28.58
CA TRP A 424 10.74 15.99 29.25
C TRP A 424 11.25 17.23 29.97
N THR A 425 11.81 17.04 31.17
CA THR A 425 12.58 18.05 31.90
C THR A 425 13.94 18.29 31.23
N GLU A 426 14.56 19.44 31.49
CA GLU A 426 15.90 19.77 30.97
C GLU A 426 16.97 18.76 31.41
N LYS A 427 16.87 18.24 32.64
CA LYS A 427 17.76 17.19 33.16
C LYS A 427 17.68 15.91 32.32
N GLU A 428 16.47 15.48 31.98
CA GLU A 428 16.27 14.29 31.16
C GLU A 428 16.81 14.51 29.73
N LEU A 429 16.58 15.69 29.14
CA LEU A 429 17.13 16.04 27.82
C LEU A 429 18.67 15.97 27.80
N ALA A 430 19.33 16.43 28.87
CA ALA A 430 20.78 16.33 29.01
C ALA A 430 21.25 14.87 29.13
N LEU A 431 20.57 14.06 29.95
CA LEU A 431 20.85 12.63 30.09
C LEU A 431 20.73 11.90 28.74
N LYS A 432 19.67 12.19 27.97
CA LYS A 432 19.48 11.64 26.63
C LYS A 432 20.61 12.02 25.68
N LYS A 433 21.00 13.30 25.65
CA LYS A 433 22.10 13.75 24.77
C LYS A 433 23.38 12.97 25.06
N ARG A 434 23.64 12.71 26.35
CA ARG A 434 24.77 11.88 26.79
C ARG A 434 24.62 10.43 26.31
N TRP A 435 23.47 9.78 26.54
CA TRP A 435 23.23 8.41 26.08
C TRP A 435 23.36 8.23 24.58
N ALA A 436 22.82 9.17 23.78
CA ALA A 436 22.96 9.15 22.34
C ALA A 436 24.44 9.23 21.93
N GLN A 437 25.23 10.10 22.56
CA GLN A 437 26.67 10.20 22.30
C GLN A 437 27.40 8.90 22.68
N GLU A 438 27.07 8.31 23.82
CA GLU A 438 27.66 7.04 24.27
C GLU A 438 27.31 5.89 23.30
N LEU A 439 26.07 5.78 22.84
CA LEU A 439 25.65 4.80 21.81
C LEU A 439 26.37 5.00 20.48
N VAL A 440 26.45 6.24 20.00
CA VAL A 440 27.19 6.57 18.78
C VAL A 440 28.66 6.21 18.94
N THR A 441 29.27 6.49 20.09
CA THR A 441 30.67 6.14 20.37
C THR A 441 30.88 4.64 20.39
N MET A 442 29.96 3.88 21.00
CA MET A 442 30.02 2.42 21.04
C MET A 442 29.90 1.81 19.64
N ILE A 443 29.00 2.32 18.79
CA ILE A 443 28.72 1.73 17.47
C ILE A 443 29.69 2.24 16.39
N MET A 444 29.96 3.55 16.35
CA MET A 444 30.74 4.20 15.30
C MET A 444 32.22 4.34 15.66
N GLY A 445 32.57 4.20 16.93
CA GLY A 445 33.91 4.48 17.46
C GLY A 445 34.06 5.93 17.98
N PRO A 446 35.13 6.19 18.77
CA PRO A 446 35.38 7.50 19.38
C PRO A 446 35.74 8.61 18.38
N ASP A 447 36.27 8.24 17.21
CA ASP A 447 36.71 9.18 16.18
C ASP A 447 35.56 9.64 15.25
N TYR A 448 34.33 9.19 15.48
CA TYR A 448 33.19 9.55 14.66
C TYR A 448 32.71 10.99 14.94
N ASP A 449 32.99 11.90 14.00
CA ASP A 449 32.42 13.24 14.02
C ASP A 449 31.04 13.28 13.33
N GLY A 450 29.98 13.16 14.13
CA GLY A 450 28.61 13.28 13.64
C GLY A 450 28.23 14.68 13.14
N ARG A 451 28.99 15.74 13.47
CA ARG A 451 28.65 17.14 13.12
C ARG A 451 29.02 17.48 11.69
N SER A 452 30.03 16.84 11.13
CA SER A 452 30.52 17.13 9.77
C SER A 452 29.60 16.63 8.65
N ARG A 453 28.49 15.94 8.97
CA ARG A 453 27.65 15.21 8.01
C ARG A 453 26.19 15.70 7.90
N ASP A 454 25.90 16.97 8.26
CA ASP A 454 24.54 17.55 8.21
C ASP A 454 23.47 16.74 8.95
N VAL A 455 23.90 16.01 9.99
CA VAL A 455 23.04 15.10 10.74
C VAL A 455 21.94 15.88 11.48
N GLU A 456 22.22 17.09 11.99
CA GLU A 456 21.22 17.91 12.73
C GLU A 456 19.98 18.29 11.91
N ALA A 457 20.09 18.46 10.58
CA ALA A 457 18.94 18.83 9.73
C ALA A 457 17.92 17.69 9.56
N LEU A 458 18.33 16.44 9.79
CA LEU A 458 17.48 15.25 9.67
C LEU A 458 16.78 14.86 10.98
N TRP A 459 17.31 15.27 12.15
CA TRP A 459 16.68 15.03 13.46
C TRP A 459 15.33 15.75 13.59
N MET A 460 15.12 16.86 12.85
CA MET A 460 13.87 17.64 12.90
C MET A 460 12.80 17.19 11.89
N ARG A 461 13.12 16.32 10.91
CA ARG A 461 12.22 16.10 9.77
C ARG A 461 11.11 15.05 9.99
N TRP A 462 11.09 14.41 11.16
CA TRP A 462 10.12 13.34 11.49
C TRP A 462 9.37 13.52 12.81
N SER A 463 9.57 14.64 13.53
CA SER A 463 8.49 15.19 14.33
C SER A 463 7.44 15.70 13.36
N ARG A 464 6.26 15.08 13.35
CA ARG A 464 5.07 15.45 12.55
C ARG A 464 5.05 16.94 12.20
N PRO A 465 4.76 17.36 10.94
CA PRO A 465 4.31 18.72 10.73
C PRO A 465 3.04 18.89 11.58
N VAL A 466 3.16 19.62 12.69
CA VAL A 466 2.01 20.30 13.27
C VAL A 466 1.66 21.32 12.21
N TRP A 467 0.65 21.00 11.40
CA TRP A 467 -0.03 22.01 10.61
C TRP A 467 -0.64 22.97 11.64
N ILE A 468 -0.05 24.17 11.75
CA ILE A 468 -0.72 25.33 12.34
C ILE A 468 -1.58 25.95 11.24
#